data_AF-T5KIT7-F1
#
_entry.id   AF-T5KIT7-F1
#
_cell.length_a   1.000
_cell.length_b   1.000
_cell.length_c   1.000
_cell.angle_alpha   90.00
_cell.angle_beta   90.00
_cell.angle_gamma   90.00
#
_symmetry.space_group_name_H-M   'P 1'
#
loop_
_entity.id
_entity.type
_entity.pdbx_description
1 polymer ?
#
loop_
_entity_poly.entity_id
_entity_poly.type
_entity_poly.pdbx_seq_one_letter_code
_entity_poly.pdbx_strand_id
1 'polypeptide(L)'
;MPENYTGDEGTVAFEAGLDVLDGDEDRRTGWLAINKTRDMLVTFARDLFDSISLSWGAITGKPAQFPPTAHQHTILDVLTSDGTQNYGTALQNVLDGKFPVSGGTVTGNVFLSSGNVYVPAATPATAGWQPAYINNDGRISRGSSSERYKKYITSIDPASLGDIWPDLKRFQMRGGDVGAWTYGYIAERLAEHDDQRAFVVYREIDGELVPDSIDFMALVMAQNAQLHQALDLLAQRLDALENA
;
A
#
# COMPACT_ATOMS: atom_id res chain seq x y z
N MET A 1 -32.31 30.66 97.04
CA MET A 1 -31.20 29.84 96.51
C MET A 1 -31.15 30.10 95.02
N PRO A 2 -30.01 30.48 94.42
CA PRO A 2 -29.94 30.65 92.97
C PRO A 2 -30.10 29.27 92.33
N GLU A 3 -31.00 29.16 91.35
CA GLU A 3 -31.15 27.96 90.53
C GLU A 3 -29.80 27.61 89.92
N ASN A 4 -29.31 26.40 90.23
CA ASN A 4 -28.13 25.85 89.61
C ASN A 4 -28.36 25.77 88.10
N TYR A 5 -27.49 26.45 87.36
CA TYR A 5 -27.44 26.49 85.90
C TYR A 5 -27.25 25.07 85.36
N THR A 6 -28.27 24.52 84.69
CA THR A 6 -28.20 23.19 84.06
C THR A 6 -28.60 23.22 82.59
N GLY A 7 -28.53 24.38 81.93
CA GLY A 7 -28.89 24.49 80.52
C GLY A 7 -27.67 24.57 79.61
N ASP A 8 -27.76 23.89 78.46
CA ASP A 8 -26.73 23.80 77.41
C ASP A 8 -26.55 25.11 76.62
N GLU A 9 -26.80 26.27 77.23
CA GLU A 9 -26.98 27.53 76.53
C GLU A 9 -25.64 28.21 76.24
N GLY A 10 -25.35 28.42 74.96
CA GLY A 10 -24.07 28.87 74.41
C GLY A 10 -23.23 27.74 73.80
N THR A 11 -23.64 26.47 73.95
CA THR A 11 -22.84 25.31 73.49
C THR A 11 -22.69 25.28 71.98
N VAL A 12 -23.78 25.51 71.24
CA VAL A 12 -23.76 25.46 69.77
C VAL A 12 -22.95 26.63 69.20
N ALA A 13 -23.08 27.80 69.81
CA ALA A 13 -22.29 28.98 69.49
C ALA A 13 -20.80 28.75 69.76
N PHE A 14 -20.45 28.16 70.91
CA PHE A 14 -19.07 27.83 71.26
C PHE A 14 -18.43 26.83 70.29
N GLU A 15 -19.17 25.77 69.92
CA GLU A 15 -18.72 24.80 68.92
C GLU A 15 -18.47 25.42 67.54
N ALA A 16 -19.23 26.46 67.20
CA ALA A 16 -19.02 27.25 65.98
C ALA A 16 -17.93 28.33 66.13
N GLY A 17 -17.24 28.39 67.28
CA GLY A 17 -16.14 29.31 67.57
C GLY A 17 -16.56 30.70 68.02
N LEU A 18 -17.80 30.89 68.51
CA LEU A 18 -18.25 32.14 69.10
C LEU A 18 -18.01 32.15 70.62
N ASP A 19 -17.73 33.34 71.16
CA ASP A 19 -17.57 33.52 72.61
C ASP A 19 -18.88 33.22 73.37
N VAL A 20 -18.75 32.65 74.56
CA VAL A 20 -19.85 32.37 75.50
C VAL A 20 -19.64 33.20 76.76
N LEU A 21 -20.71 33.83 77.24
CA LEU A 21 -20.69 34.56 78.51
C LEU A 21 -20.74 33.55 79.66
N ASP A 22 -19.77 33.60 80.58
CA ASP A 22 -19.50 32.58 81.61
C ASP A 22 -20.37 32.70 82.88
N GLY A 23 -21.17 33.76 82.98
CA GLY A 23 -22.15 33.95 84.06
C GLY A 23 -21.61 34.66 85.31
N ASP A 24 -20.37 35.15 85.30
CA ASP A 24 -19.85 36.06 86.35
C ASP A 24 -20.28 37.53 86.12
N GLU A 25 -20.89 37.81 84.99
CA GLU A 25 -21.48 39.10 84.60
C GLU A 25 -22.85 39.28 85.30
N ASP A 26 -23.35 40.50 85.58
CA ASP A 26 -24.59 40.69 86.39
C ASP A 26 -25.82 39.95 85.79
N ARG A 27 -26.67 39.33 86.63
CA ARG A 27 -27.91 38.67 86.15
C ARG A 27 -28.89 39.66 85.51
N ARG A 28 -28.80 40.94 85.89
CA ARG A 28 -29.57 42.03 85.26
C ARG A 28 -29.14 42.32 83.83
N THR A 29 -27.95 41.88 83.41
CA THR A 29 -27.45 42.06 82.04
C THR A 29 -27.94 41.00 81.04
N GLY A 30 -28.69 39.98 81.48
CA GLY A 30 -29.42 39.08 80.57
C GLY A 30 -28.57 38.08 79.79
N TRP A 31 -27.38 37.72 80.30
CA TRP A 31 -26.39 36.86 79.62
C TRP A 31 -26.97 35.55 79.05
N LEU A 32 -27.91 34.94 79.79
CA LEU A 32 -28.54 33.68 79.40
C LEU A 32 -29.34 33.83 78.10
N ALA A 33 -30.06 34.94 77.96
CA ALA A 33 -30.79 35.25 76.74
C ALA A 33 -29.83 35.54 75.57
N ILE A 34 -28.65 36.10 75.85
CA ILE A 34 -27.61 36.36 74.85
C ILE A 34 -27.03 35.03 74.33
N ASN A 35 -26.61 34.12 75.23
CA ASN A 35 -26.08 32.81 74.84
C ASN A 35 -27.12 31.99 74.04
N LYS A 36 -28.38 31.98 74.48
CA LYS A 36 -29.50 31.38 73.72
C LYS A 36 -29.65 31.97 72.33
N THR A 37 -29.59 33.30 72.22
CA THR A 37 -29.73 33.97 70.93
C THR A 37 -28.56 33.62 70.00
N ARG A 38 -27.34 33.50 70.52
CA ARG A 38 -26.16 33.08 69.74
C ARG A 38 -26.31 31.66 69.21
N ASP A 39 -26.76 30.73 70.05
CA ASP A 39 -27.05 29.35 69.62
C ASP A 39 -28.13 29.30 68.52
N MET A 40 -29.19 30.10 68.67
CA MET A 40 -30.25 30.20 67.67
C MET A 40 -29.72 30.74 66.33
N LEU A 41 -28.86 31.77 66.36
CA LEU A 41 -28.26 32.34 65.14
C LEU A 41 -27.35 31.34 64.41
N VAL A 42 -26.53 30.59 65.15
CA VAL A 42 -25.65 29.57 64.56
C VAL A 42 -26.45 28.43 63.97
N THR A 43 -27.44 27.94 64.70
CA THR A 43 -28.35 26.89 64.21
C THR A 43 -29.06 27.34 62.94
N PHE A 44 -29.64 28.54 62.96
CA PHE A 44 -30.32 29.11 61.79
C PHE A 44 -29.39 29.27 60.58
N ALA A 45 -28.14 29.72 60.80
CA ALA A 45 -27.17 29.84 59.72
C ALA A 45 -26.80 28.47 59.13
N ARG A 46 -26.55 27.45 59.96
CA ARG A 46 -26.26 26.08 59.52
C ARG A 46 -27.42 25.52 58.70
N ASP A 47 -28.65 25.60 59.22
CA ASP A 47 -29.85 25.13 58.52
C ASP A 47 -30.04 25.84 57.18
N LEU A 48 -29.78 27.16 57.12
CA LEU A 48 -29.83 27.92 55.88
C LEU A 48 -28.81 27.41 54.87
N PHE A 49 -27.55 27.20 55.26
CA PHE A 49 -26.51 26.72 54.35
C PHE A 49 -26.74 25.27 53.89
N ASP A 50 -27.16 24.38 54.79
CA ASP A 50 -27.47 22.99 54.45
C ASP A 50 -28.69 22.88 53.53
N SER A 51 -29.61 23.85 53.61
CA SER A 51 -30.76 23.94 52.69
C SER A 51 -30.40 24.40 51.27
N ILE A 52 -29.17 24.87 51.03
CA ILE A 52 -28.74 25.31 49.69
C ILE A 52 -28.55 24.08 48.78
N SER A 53 -29.52 23.86 47.90
CA SER A 53 -29.42 22.86 46.83
C SER A 53 -28.92 23.49 45.53
N LEU A 54 -27.65 23.26 45.17
CA LEU A 54 -27.08 23.70 43.89
C LEU A 54 -27.33 22.65 42.80
N SER A 55 -28.38 22.83 42.02
CA SER A 55 -28.61 22.03 40.81
C SER A 55 -27.80 22.55 39.62
N TRP A 56 -27.58 21.72 38.59
CA TRP A 56 -27.01 22.18 37.30
C TRP A 56 -27.79 23.38 36.72
N GLY A 57 -29.10 23.45 36.97
CA GLY A 57 -29.96 24.57 36.61
C GLY A 57 -29.55 25.89 37.26
N ALA A 58 -29.11 25.86 38.52
CA ALA A 58 -28.74 27.03 39.31
C ALA A 58 -27.40 27.68 38.91
N ILE A 59 -26.56 26.98 38.14
CA ILE A 59 -25.27 27.50 37.67
C ILE A 59 -25.48 28.49 36.51
N THR A 60 -25.14 29.75 36.74
CA THR A 60 -25.09 30.78 35.69
C THR A 60 -23.78 30.66 34.89
N GLY A 61 -23.79 31.03 33.61
CA GLY A 61 -22.60 30.98 32.74
C GLY A 61 -22.20 29.58 32.22
N LYS A 62 -23.02 28.54 32.42
CA LYS A 62 -22.77 27.20 31.87
C LYS A 62 -22.84 27.19 30.33
N PRO A 63 -21.99 26.40 29.63
CA PRO A 63 -22.12 26.20 28.19
C PRO A 63 -23.49 25.60 27.84
N ALA A 64 -24.17 26.22 26.88
CA ALA A 64 -25.49 25.77 26.43
C ALA A 64 -25.43 24.52 25.52
N GLN A 65 -24.27 24.25 24.93
CA GLN A 65 -24.03 23.14 24.02
C GLN A 65 -22.58 22.65 24.14
N PHE A 66 -22.40 21.34 23.95
CA PHE A 66 -21.11 20.72 23.68
C PHE A 66 -21.11 20.20 22.24
N PRO A 67 -21.03 21.09 21.23
CA PRO A 67 -21.11 20.66 19.84
C PRO A 67 -19.88 19.79 19.50
N PRO A 68 -20.05 18.61 18.88
CA PRO A 68 -18.92 17.84 18.41
C PRO A 68 -18.22 18.61 17.29
N THR A 69 -16.90 18.73 17.38
CA THR A 69 -16.09 19.27 16.29
C THR A 69 -15.78 18.15 15.30
N ALA A 70 -16.02 18.41 14.01
CA ALA A 70 -15.58 17.50 12.96
C ALA A 70 -14.05 17.33 13.02
N HIS A 71 -13.60 16.09 12.99
CA HIS A 71 -12.19 15.75 12.87
C HIS A 71 -12.01 14.68 11.80
N GLN A 72 -10.79 14.60 11.26
CA GLN A 72 -10.42 13.64 10.23
C GLN A 72 -9.40 12.66 10.79
N HIS A 73 -9.47 11.43 10.31
CA HIS A 73 -8.47 10.42 10.59
C HIS A 73 -7.50 10.26 9.42
N THR A 74 -6.20 10.23 9.72
CA THR A 74 -5.14 9.85 8.79
C THR A 74 -4.75 8.38 8.99
N ILE A 75 -4.00 7.80 8.05
CA ILE A 75 -3.48 6.44 8.21
C ILE A 75 -2.50 6.32 9.41
N LEU A 76 -1.93 7.43 9.87
CA LEU A 76 -1.10 7.48 11.08
C LEU A 76 -1.92 7.29 12.36
N ASP A 77 -3.24 7.50 12.32
CA ASP A 77 -4.12 7.41 13.49
C ASP A 77 -4.53 5.98 13.81
N VAL A 78 -4.17 5.02 12.95
CA VAL A 78 -4.40 3.60 13.18
C VAL A 78 -3.30 3.11 14.12
N LEU A 79 -3.61 2.91 15.39
CA LEU A 79 -2.68 2.47 16.44
C LEU A 79 -2.95 1.02 16.86
N THR A 80 -1.94 0.35 17.43
CA THR A 80 -2.12 -0.91 18.19
C THR A 80 -3.11 -0.71 19.35
N SER A 81 -3.72 -1.80 19.83
CA SER A 81 -4.72 -1.75 20.91
C SER A 81 -4.21 -1.15 22.24
N ASP A 82 -2.89 -1.09 22.42
CA ASP A 82 -2.21 -0.48 23.56
C ASP A 82 -1.73 0.97 23.29
N GLY A 83 -2.00 1.51 22.08
CA GLY A 83 -1.66 2.88 21.70
C GLY A 83 -0.16 3.14 21.47
N THR A 84 0.68 2.09 21.55
CA THR A 84 2.13 2.23 21.57
C THR A 84 2.74 2.38 20.18
N GLN A 85 2.08 1.88 19.11
CA GLN A 85 2.65 1.85 17.76
C GLN A 85 1.66 2.29 16.66
N ASN A 86 2.11 3.17 15.77
CA ASN A 86 1.40 3.59 14.55
C ASN A 86 1.44 2.47 13.49
N TYR A 87 0.28 1.90 13.16
CA TYR A 87 0.13 1.04 11.99
C TYR A 87 0.33 1.80 10.67
N GLY A 88 0.29 3.14 10.59
CA GLY A 88 0.54 3.84 9.31
C GLY A 88 1.92 3.56 8.70
N THR A 89 2.97 3.65 9.50
CA THR A 89 4.35 3.30 9.09
C THR A 89 4.61 1.80 9.20
N ALA A 90 4.01 1.09 10.15
CA ALA A 90 4.18 -0.35 10.27
C ALA A 90 3.44 -1.14 9.18
N LEU A 91 2.28 -0.67 8.69
CA LEU A 91 1.51 -1.28 7.59
C LEU A 91 2.18 -1.01 6.25
N GLN A 92 2.72 0.20 6.04
CA GLN A 92 3.56 0.50 4.87
C GLN A 92 4.80 -0.41 4.86
N ASN A 93 5.52 -0.53 5.98
CA ASN A 93 6.65 -1.47 6.11
C ASN A 93 6.24 -2.95 6.02
N VAL A 94 5.04 -3.31 6.48
CA VAL A 94 4.49 -4.68 6.34
C VAL A 94 4.14 -4.97 4.89
N LEU A 95 3.60 -4.01 4.13
CA LEU A 95 3.29 -4.16 2.70
C LEU A 95 4.54 -4.13 1.82
N ASP A 96 5.47 -3.22 2.11
CA ASP A 96 6.79 -3.14 1.48
C ASP A 96 7.62 -4.40 1.78
N GLY A 97 7.30 -5.08 2.89
CA GLY A 97 7.81 -6.38 3.31
C GLY A 97 6.86 -7.57 3.06
N LYS A 98 5.87 -7.51 2.15
CA LYS A 98 5.00 -8.66 1.79
C LYS A 98 5.38 -9.40 0.49
N PHE A 99 6.50 -9.05 -0.15
CA PHE A 99 7.18 -9.94 -1.11
C PHE A 99 8.28 -10.88 -0.55
N PRO A 100 8.33 -11.25 0.75
CA PRO A 100 9.15 -12.35 1.23
C PRO A 100 8.27 -13.42 1.88
N VAL A 101 7.68 -14.28 1.05
CA VAL A 101 7.36 -15.64 1.45
C VAL A 101 8.19 -16.56 0.57
N SER A 102 9.06 -17.36 1.21
CA SER A 102 9.66 -18.53 0.58
C SER A 102 8.55 -19.32 -0.12
N GLY A 103 8.61 -19.44 -1.46
CA GLY A 103 7.63 -20.18 -2.25
C GLY A 103 6.26 -19.52 -2.48
N GLY A 104 6.13 -18.20 -2.31
CA GLY A 104 4.87 -17.49 -2.56
C GLY A 104 4.44 -17.46 -4.03
N THR A 105 3.13 -17.57 -4.29
CA THR A 105 2.51 -17.31 -5.60
C THR A 105 1.79 -15.98 -5.57
N VAL A 106 1.99 -15.16 -6.60
CA VAL A 106 1.22 -13.92 -6.80
C VAL A 106 0.02 -14.25 -7.68
N THR A 107 -1.19 -14.04 -7.17
CA THR A 107 -2.41 -14.11 -7.98
C THR A 107 -2.93 -12.68 -8.19
N GLY A 108 -3.00 -12.25 -9.44
CA GLY A 108 -3.43 -10.90 -9.82
C GLY A 108 -2.43 -10.18 -10.74
N ASN A 109 -2.64 -8.89 -10.96
CA ASN A 109 -1.76 -8.08 -11.79
C ASN A 109 -0.55 -7.60 -10.96
N VAL A 110 0.66 -7.73 -11.52
CA VAL A 110 1.87 -7.09 -10.98
C VAL A 110 2.14 -5.84 -11.83
N PHE A 111 1.98 -4.65 -11.24
CA PHE A 111 2.28 -3.38 -11.89
C PHE A 111 3.55 -2.78 -11.29
N LEU A 112 4.60 -2.63 -12.10
CA LEU A 112 5.87 -2.02 -11.71
C LEU A 112 5.94 -0.63 -12.37
N SER A 113 5.68 0.44 -11.62
CA SER A 113 5.70 1.82 -12.13
C SER A 113 7.09 2.29 -12.55
N SER A 114 8.12 1.71 -11.94
CA SER A 114 9.54 1.90 -12.29
C SER A 114 10.32 0.70 -11.76
N GLY A 115 10.78 -0.18 -12.64
CA GLY A 115 11.57 -1.35 -12.24
C GLY A 115 11.50 -2.51 -13.22
N ASN A 116 12.30 -3.53 -12.96
CA ASN A 116 12.36 -4.78 -13.72
C ASN A 116 11.82 -5.95 -12.89
N VAL A 117 11.35 -7.00 -13.58
CA VAL A 117 11.14 -8.30 -12.96
C VAL A 117 12.51 -8.98 -12.86
N TYR A 118 13.11 -8.99 -11.67
CA TYR A 118 14.45 -9.57 -11.43
C TYR A 118 14.36 -11.01 -10.89
N VAL A 119 14.90 -11.97 -11.64
CA VAL A 119 14.81 -13.43 -11.35
C VAL A 119 16.20 -14.11 -11.34
N PRO A 120 17.10 -13.78 -10.39
CA PRO A 120 18.50 -14.21 -10.43
C PRO A 120 18.75 -15.68 -10.08
N ALA A 121 17.80 -16.36 -9.41
CA ALA A 121 17.93 -17.72 -8.91
C ALA A 121 16.79 -18.63 -9.37
N ALA A 122 16.36 -18.48 -10.63
CA ALA A 122 15.32 -19.32 -11.21
C ALA A 122 15.76 -20.78 -11.29
N THR A 123 14.91 -21.71 -10.82
CA THR A 123 15.12 -23.16 -10.98
C THR A 123 14.37 -23.69 -12.20
N PRO A 124 14.81 -24.79 -12.82
CA PRO A 124 14.11 -25.37 -13.96
C PRO A 124 12.68 -25.80 -13.60
N ALA A 125 11.71 -25.48 -14.47
CA ALA A 125 10.36 -26.00 -14.36
C ALA A 125 10.35 -27.51 -14.66
N THR A 126 9.73 -28.32 -13.79
CA THR A 126 9.70 -29.79 -13.93
C THR A 126 8.42 -30.33 -14.58
N ALA A 127 7.37 -29.51 -14.70
CA ALA A 127 6.12 -29.86 -15.40
C ALA A 127 5.33 -28.59 -15.79
N GLY A 128 4.53 -28.67 -16.87
CA GLY A 128 3.50 -27.68 -17.17
C GLY A 128 3.97 -26.29 -17.63
N TRP A 129 5.11 -26.19 -18.33
CA TRP A 129 5.66 -24.92 -18.79
C TRP A 129 5.09 -24.47 -20.15
N GLN A 130 5.10 -23.14 -20.38
CA GLN A 130 4.77 -22.52 -21.66
C GLN A 130 5.80 -21.43 -21.99
N PRO A 131 6.14 -21.21 -23.26
CA PRO A 131 6.96 -20.09 -23.67
C PRO A 131 6.23 -18.76 -23.38
N ALA A 132 6.98 -17.81 -22.83
CA ALA A 132 6.52 -16.46 -22.54
C ALA A 132 7.18 -15.44 -23.49
N TYR A 133 6.44 -14.38 -23.77
CA TYR A 133 6.83 -13.25 -24.62
C TYR A 133 6.66 -11.97 -23.81
N ILE A 134 7.41 -10.92 -24.16
CA ILE A 134 7.20 -9.58 -23.63
C ILE A 134 6.54 -8.75 -24.74
N ASN A 135 5.38 -8.19 -24.45
CA ASN A 135 4.68 -7.31 -25.37
C ASN A 135 5.37 -5.93 -25.42
N ASN A 136 5.08 -5.15 -26.47
CA ASN A 136 5.59 -3.77 -26.59
C ASN A 136 5.14 -2.86 -25.43
N ASP A 137 4.04 -3.18 -24.75
CA ASP A 137 3.57 -2.49 -23.54
C ASP A 137 4.19 -3.01 -22.22
N GLY A 138 5.22 -3.86 -22.32
CA GLY A 138 5.98 -4.39 -21.18
C GLY A 138 5.33 -5.58 -20.47
N ARG A 139 4.16 -6.05 -20.92
CA ARG A 139 3.48 -7.19 -20.28
C ARG A 139 4.06 -8.54 -20.71
N ILE A 140 4.30 -9.42 -19.74
CA ILE A 140 4.62 -10.82 -19.99
C ILE A 140 3.35 -11.57 -20.42
N SER A 141 3.41 -12.23 -21.57
CA SER A 141 2.28 -12.94 -22.19
C SER A 141 2.67 -14.36 -22.61
N ARG A 142 1.70 -15.25 -22.74
CA ARG A 142 1.91 -16.62 -23.24
C ARG A 142 1.86 -16.67 -24.77
N GLY A 143 2.77 -17.43 -25.38
CA GLY A 143 2.70 -17.73 -26.80
C GLY A 143 1.66 -18.78 -27.11
N SER A 144 0.47 -18.39 -27.58
CA SER A 144 -0.53 -19.35 -28.00
C SER A 144 -0.37 -19.74 -29.47
N SER A 145 -0.15 -21.02 -29.72
CA SER A 145 -0.06 -21.62 -31.07
C SER A 145 -1.29 -22.47 -31.42
N SER A 146 -2.37 -22.38 -30.65
CA SER A 146 -3.60 -23.09 -30.98
C SER A 146 -4.32 -22.44 -32.15
N GLU A 147 -4.72 -23.24 -33.13
CA GLU A 147 -5.49 -22.82 -34.31
C GLU A 147 -6.71 -21.93 -33.97
N ARG A 148 -7.35 -22.18 -32.82
CA ARG A 148 -8.50 -21.38 -32.33
C ARG A 148 -8.22 -19.89 -32.16
N TYR A 149 -6.94 -19.49 -32.06
CA TYR A 149 -6.52 -18.09 -31.93
C TYR A 149 -5.81 -17.57 -33.19
N LYS A 150 -5.84 -18.32 -34.29
CA LYS A 150 -5.21 -17.97 -35.56
C LYS A 150 -6.30 -17.79 -36.62
N LYS A 151 -5.99 -17.00 -37.65
CA LYS A 151 -6.87 -16.72 -38.79
C LYS A 151 -6.05 -16.70 -40.06
N TYR A 152 -6.69 -16.99 -41.20
CA TYR A 152 -6.05 -17.02 -42.53
C TYR A 152 -4.83 -17.96 -42.59
N ILE A 153 -4.98 -19.18 -42.07
CA ILE A 153 -3.93 -20.19 -42.10
C ILE A 153 -3.88 -20.77 -43.52
N THR A 154 -2.73 -20.63 -44.17
CA THR A 154 -2.47 -21.16 -45.51
C THR A 154 -1.10 -21.82 -45.56
N SER A 155 -0.94 -22.79 -46.46
CA SER A 155 0.39 -23.29 -46.83
C SER A 155 1.17 -22.20 -47.57
N ILE A 156 2.50 -22.23 -47.45
CA ILE A 156 3.41 -21.35 -48.18
C ILE A 156 4.51 -22.18 -48.85
N ASP A 157 5.03 -21.68 -49.96
CA ASP A 157 6.28 -22.17 -50.55
C ASP A 157 7.46 -21.48 -49.84
N PRO A 158 8.33 -22.21 -49.11
CA PRO A 158 9.43 -21.57 -48.38
C PRO A 158 10.35 -20.72 -49.27
N ALA A 159 10.57 -21.11 -50.54
CA ALA A 159 11.35 -20.33 -51.49
C ALA A 159 10.76 -18.94 -51.78
N SER A 160 9.44 -18.78 -51.64
CA SER A 160 8.76 -17.50 -51.85
C SER A 160 9.05 -16.46 -50.77
N LEU A 161 9.67 -16.85 -49.66
CA LEU A 161 10.05 -15.93 -48.57
C LEU A 161 11.22 -15.01 -48.94
N GLY A 162 11.90 -15.23 -50.06
CA GLY A 162 13.00 -14.39 -50.51
C GLY A 162 14.27 -14.55 -49.67
N ASP A 163 15.08 -13.49 -49.58
CA ASP A 163 16.35 -13.51 -48.85
C ASP A 163 16.18 -13.17 -47.37
N ILE A 164 15.93 -14.22 -46.58
CA ILE A 164 15.79 -14.14 -45.12
C ILE A 164 17.09 -14.48 -44.37
N TRP A 165 18.26 -14.33 -45.00
CA TRP A 165 19.57 -14.69 -44.44
C TRP A 165 20.41 -13.45 -44.09
N PRO A 166 20.10 -12.74 -42.99
CA PRO A 166 20.81 -11.52 -42.64
C PRO A 166 22.28 -11.77 -42.29
N ASP A 167 23.11 -10.77 -42.58
CA ASP A 167 24.52 -10.77 -42.21
C ASP A 167 24.72 -10.84 -40.69
N LEU A 168 25.50 -11.83 -40.24
CA LEU A 168 25.95 -11.90 -38.85
C LEU A 168 26.91 -10.74 -38.53
N LYS A 169 26.62 -10.01 -37.46
CA LYS A 169 27.46 -8.89 -36.99
C LYS A 169 28.13 -9.25 -35.67
N ARG A 170 29.27 -8.62 -35.40
CA ARG A 170 29.95 -8.64 -34.10
C ARG A 170 29.94 -7.24 -33.51
N PHE A 171 29.50 -7.09 -32.27
CA PHE A 171 29.31 -5.78 -31.64
C PHE A 171 29.52 -5.84 -30.12
N GLN A 172 29.67 -4.66 -29.50
CA GLN A 172 29.61 -4.47 -28.05
C GLN A 172 28.37 -3.65 -27.71
N MET A 173 27.76 -3.92 -26.55
CA MET A 173 26.66 -3.10 -26.05
C MET A 173 27.18 -1.74 -25.61
N ARG A 174 26.50 -0.64 -25.98
CA ARG A 174 26.95 0.73 -25.66
C ARG A 174 27.10 0.99 -24.15
N GLY A 175 26.29 0.33 -23.32
CA GLY A 175 26.35 0.41 -21.86
C GLY A 175 26.84 -0.88 -21.18
N GLY A 176 27.41 -1.82 -21.94
CA GLY A 176 27.92 -3.08 -21.40
C GLY A 176 29.38 -2.99 -20.95
N ASP A 177 29.89 -4.11 -20.43
CA ASP A 177 31.29 -4.21 -20.04
C ASP A 177 32.23 -3.98 -21.24
N VAL A 178 33.23 -3.13 -21.04
CA VAL A 178 34.22 -2.82 -22.08
C VAL A 178 34.95 -4.10 -22.50
N GLY A 179 34.94 -4.42 -23.79
CA GLY A 179 35.57 -5.64 -24.30
C GLY A 179 34.62 -6.84 -24.41
N ALA A 180 33.39 -6.77 -23.89
CA ALA A 180 32.41 -7.85 -23.98
C ALA A 180 31.78 -7.91 -25.38
N TRP A 181 32.45 -8.61 -26.30
CA TRP A 181 31.96 -8.82 -27.65
C TRP A 181 30.86 -9.87 -27.72
N THR A 182 29.85 -9.61 -28.55
CA THR A 182 28.74 -10.52 -28.87
C THR A 182 28.54 -10.59 -30.37
N TYR A 183 27.93 -11.68 -30.83
CA TYR A 183 27.51 -11.89 -32.21
C TYR A 183 25.99 -11.89 -32.29
N GLY A 184 25.44 -11.33 -33.37
CA GLY A 184 24.00 -11.32 -33.59
C GLY A 184 23.59 -10.53 -34.81
N TYR A 185 22.28 -10.36 -34.96
CA TYR A 185 21.66 -9.57 -36.01
C TYR A 185 21.20 -8.21 -35.47
N ILE A 186 21.09 -7.23 -36.36
CA ILE A 186 20.71 -5.84 -36.02
C ILE A 186 19.34 -5.56 -36.62
N ALA A 187 18.37 -5.18 -35.79
CA ALA A 187 16.97 -5.01 -36.20
C ALA A 187 16.80 -3.98 -37.33
N GLU A 188 17.53 -2.87 -37.24
CA GLU A 188 17.54 -1.82 -38.27
C GLU A 188 18.06 -2.34 -39.62
N ARG A 189 19.03 -3.26 -39.61
CA ARG A 189 19.57 -3.84 -40.85
C ARG A 189 18.57 -4.79 -41.50
N LEU A 190 17.87 -5.59 -40.71
CA LEU A 190 16.79 -6.44 -41.24
C LEU A 190 15.65 -5.59 -41.79
N ALA A 191 15.36 -4.44 -41.16
CA ALA A 191 14.31 -3.54 -41.62
C ALA A 191 14.60 -2.90 -42.99
N GLU A 192 15.86 -2.86 -43.43
CA GLU A 192 16.28 -2.36 -44.75
C GLU A 192 15.92 -3.33 -45.89
N HIS A 193 15.59 -4.59 -45.60
CA HIS A 193 15.27 -5.63 -46.59
C HIS A 193 13.81 -6.06 -46.52
N ASP A 194 13.07 -5.96 -47.62
CA ASP A 194 11.63 -6.26 -47.65
C ASP A 194 11.28 -7.67 -47.18
N ASP A 195 12.09 -8.66 -47.56
CA ASP A 195 11.91 -10.08 -47.19
C ASP A 195 12.13 -10.34 -45.69
N GLN A 196 12.90 -9.47 -45.01
CA GLN A 196 13.29 -9.64 -43.61
C GLN A 196 12.43 -8.82 -42.65
N ARG A 197 11.72 -7.80 -43.15
CA ARG A 197 10.89 -6.90 -42.35
C ARG A 197 9.81 -7.61 -41.53
N ALA A 198 9.33 -8.75 -41.99
CA ALA A 198 8.31 -9.55 -41.29
C ALA A 198 8.79 -10.10 -39.93
N PHE A 199 10.11 -10.19 -39.72
CA PHE A 199 10.72 -10.71 -38.50
C PHE A 199 11.19 -9.60 -37.55
N VAL A 200 11.07 -8.33 -37.96
CA VAL A 200 11.44 -7.18 -37.14
C VAL A 200 10.27 -6.80 -36.24
N VAL A 201 10.55 -6.66 -34.95
CA VAL A 201 9.60 -6.14 -33.96
C VAL A 201 9.87 -4.65 -33.80
N TYR A 202 8.81 -3.86 -34.02
CA TYR A 202 8.87 -2.40 -33.95
C TYR A 202 8.33 -1.91 -32.61
N ARG A 203 8.91 -0.82 -32.13
CA ARG A 203 8.43 -0.06 -30.98
C ARG A 203 8.10 1.35 -31.41
N GLU A 204 7.06 1.91 -30.83
CA GLU A 204 6.71 3.32 -31.05
C GLU A 204 7.53 4.19 -30.09
N ILE A 205 8.29 5.13 -30.65
CA ILE A 205 9.05 6.15 -29.91
C ILE A 205 8.66 7.50 -30.50
N ASP A 206 8.14 8.39 -29.66
CA ASP A 206 7.70 9.74 -30.06
C ASP A 206 6.73 9.76 -31.27
N GLY A 207 5.88 8.74 -31.39
CA GLY A 207 4.90 8.60 -32.47
C GLY A 207 5.45 7.96 -33.76
N GLU A 208 6.70 7.53 -33.78
CA GLU A 208 7.33 6.84 -34.91
C GLU A 208 7.61 5.37 -34.58
N LEU A 209 7.26 4.47 -35.50
CA LEU A 209 7.62 3.06 -35.39
C LEU A 209 9.08 2.86 -35.79
N VAL A 210 9.91 2.50 -34.83
CA VAL A 210 11.33 2.19 -35.05
C VAL A 210 11.59 0.70 -34.84
N PRO A 211 12.49 0.08 -35.63
CA PRO A 211 12.99 -1.27 -35.35
C PRO A 211 13.56 -1.34 -33.93
N ASP A 212 13.19 -2.35 -33.15
CA ASP A 212 13.60 -2.47 -31.74
C ASP A 212 14.20 -3.85 -31.42
N SER A 213 13.58 -4.92 -31.91
CA SER A 213 14.08 -6.27 -31.73
C SER A 213 13.74 -7.17 -32.93
N ILE A 214 14.15 -8.43 -32.85
CA ILE A 214 13.94 -9.43 -33.91
C ILE A 214 13.21 -10.62 -33.29
N ASP A 215 12.15 -11.10 -33.94
CA ASP A 215 11.54 -12.39 -33.61
C ASP A 215 12.43 -13.52 -34.16
N PHE A 216 13.49 -13.81 -33.40
CA PHE A 216 14.45 -14.86 -33.76
C PHE A 216 13.80 -16.24 -33.89
N MET A 217 12.72 -16.51 -33.14
CA MET A 217 12.05 -17.80 -33.22
C MET A 217 11.37 -17.94 -34.58
N ALA A 218 10.61 -16.93 -35.01
CA ALA A 218 9.97 -16.92 -36.31
C ALA A 218 11.00 -16.97 -37.45
N LEU A 219 12.08 -16.18 -37.35
CA LEU A 219 13.14 -16.14 -38.36
C LEU A 219 13.81 -17.51 -38.53
N VAL A 220 14.23 -18.15 -37.43
CA VAL A 220 14.89 -19.46 -37.49
C VAL A 220 13.94 -20.55 -37.99
N MET A 221 12.65 -20.49 -37.66
CA MET A 221 11.66 -21.41 -38.21
C MET A 221 11.53 -21.27 -39.74
N ALA A 222 11.47 -20.04 -40.24
CA ALA A 222 11.39 -19.75 -41.67
C ALA A 222 12.67 -20.17 -42.42
N GLN A 223 13.83 -19.84 -41.87
CA GLN A 223 15.13 -20.24 -42.40
C GLN A 223 15.28 -21.76 -42.48
N ASN A 224 14.88 -22.48 -41.43
CA ASN A 224 14.90 -23.95 -41.44
C ASN A 224 13.98 -24.54 -42.51
N ALA A 225 12.79 -23.95 -42.73
CA ALA A 225 11.89 -24.40 -43.80
C ALA A 225 12.52 -24.20 -45.20
N GLN A 226 13.18 -23.05 -45.44
CA GLN A 226 13.91 -22.80 -46.68
C GLN A 226 15.07 -23.79 -46.88
N LEU A 227 15.88 -24.02 -45.85
CA LEU A 227 16.99 -24.98 -45.93
C LEU A 227 16.49 -26.40 -46.22
N HIS A 228 15.40 -26.81 -45.58
CA HIS A 228 14.83 -28.14 -45.80
C HIS A 228 14.43 -28.33 -47.27
N GLN A 229 13.72 -27.37 -47.84
CA GLN A 229 13.34 -27.40 -49.26
C GLN A 229 14.57 -27.39 -50.19
N ALA A 230 15.59 -26.57 -49.88
CA ALA A 230 16.80 -26.52 -50.68
C ALA A 230 17.55 -27.86 -50.65
N LEU A 231 17.61 -28.52 -49.49
CA LEU A 231 18.22 -29.84 -49.34
C LEU A 231 17.45 -30.91 -50.13
N ASP A 232 16.12 -30.89 -50.07
CA ASP A 232 15.28 -31.82 -50.84
C ASP A 232 15.51 -31.68 -52.35
N LEU A 233 15.60 -30.45 -52.84
CA LEU A 233 15.91 -30.18 -54.25
C LEU A 233 17.30 -30.65 -54.66
N LEU A 234 18.30 -30.49 -53.77
CA LEU A 234 19.65 -31.00 -54.02
C LEU A 234 19.68 -32.53 -54.05
N ALA A 235 18.96 -33.19 -53.15
CA ALA A 235 18.85 -34.65 -53.14
C ALA A 235 18.22 -35.18 -54.44
N GLN A 236 17.11 -34.57 -54.90
CA GLN A 236 16.49 -34.94 -56.17
C GLN A 236 17.41 -34.77 -57.37
N ARG A 237 18.22 -33.69 -57.40
CA ARG A 237 19.21 -33.47 -58.45
C ARG A 237 20.33 -34.50 -58.40
N LEU A 238 20.79 -34.87 -57.21
CA LEU A 238 21.81 -35.89 -57.03
C LEU A 238 21.30 -37.25 -57.52
N ASP A 239 20.10 -37.66 -57.11
CA ASP A 239 19.48 -38.90 -57.57
C ASP A 239 19.33 -38.92 -59.10
N ALA A 240 18.94 -37.80 -59.71
CA ALA A 240 18.84 -37.68 -61.15
C ALA A 240 20.19 -37.81 -61.85
N LEU A 241 21.28 -37.34 -61.24
CA LEU A 241 22.64 -37.48 -61.78
C LEU A 241 23.22 -38.88 -61.56
N GLU A 242 22.89 -39.55 -60.46
CA GLU A 242 23.36 -40.91 -60.17
C GLU A 242 22.63 -41.99 -60.98
N ASN A 243 21.40 -41.71 -61.43
CA ASN A 243 20.58 -42.63 -62.22
C ASN A 243 20.51 -42.28 -63.72
N ALA A 244 21.26 -41.28 -64.19
CA ALA A 244 21.38 -40.90 -65.61
C ALA A 244 22.61 -41.54 -66.27
#